data_AF-A0A800G2Y1-F1
#
_entry.id   AF-A0A800G2Y1-F1
#
_cell.length_a   1.000
_cell.length_b   1.000
_cell.length_c   1.000
_cell.angle_alpha   90.00
_cell.angle_beta   90.00
_cell.angle_gamma   90.00
#
_symmetry.space_group_name_H-M   'P 1'
#
loop_
_entity.id
_entity.type
_entity.pdbx_description
1 polymer ?
#
loop_
_entity_poly.entity_id
_entity_poly.type
_entity_poly.pdbx_seq_one_letter_code
_entity_poly.pdbx_strand_id
1 'polypeptide(L)'
;MASPLAAPQMAQGPDFGALADRFLVDHNIPEASPDTVSLPELLEQNYLHTAVGLFDLYFPVRSASDLDHYQRLVVALSLAQAEWLEWTEAVSVDSREALRDAKTLAKWAGKWDLSRMAKKIEAGELDILSATRASSTITKASARFAASMERCDSLGLQREDGQREPIVLLPDRGDFCRFLAFGGWLYPAHQGTFWQASAVDWTHTYIDNVKILSTRFAATGRGPSDYSSGMSMDYRSETGMEQQIVQLAANSMFANYYGESVPPSLAGSLAVNLVIDMFGECNTRVDGDLRARRTSARELFVPGGNPSGGILPPNLADSRWRDRHGADHFTGALKRSLQQPKRRRGSDPFGGVFLLLNDSERERLEVRGPFLGAAASGAPVDQQFFGDQLEFLRSYRSCFMHWLRIKGMRSASKSSDAFACLLRDMALNNDPEGLEQIFSELYGMPLSGVNPKLDNLEAEFIEWLPKAR
;
A
#
# COMPACT_ATOMS: atom_id res chain seq x y z
N MET A 1 30.82 -7.53 -38.00
CA MET A 1 31.27 -6.74 -36.85
C MET A 1 30.05 -6.11 -36.24
N ALA A 2 29.61 -6.62 -35.09
CA ALA A 2 28.46 -6.09 -34.37
C ALA A 2 28.87 -4.78 -33.69
N SER A 3 28.10 -3.71 -33.91
CA SER A 3 28.27 -2.47 -33.14
C SER A 3 28.17 -2.78 -31.65
N PRO A 4 29.09 -2.25 -30.82
CA PRO A 4 28.93 -2.34 -29.38
C PRO A 4 27.64 -1.61 -29.01
N LEU A 5 26.74 -2.33 -28.34
CA LEU A 5 25.56 -1.75 -27.70
C LEU A 5 26.05 -0.59 -26.84
N ALA A 6 25.64 0.63 -27.19
CA ALA A 6 25.90 1.80 -26.38
C ALA A 6 25.39 1.50 -24.96
N ALA A 7 26.26 1.72 -23.96
CA ALA A 7 25.83 1.73 -22.58
C ALA A 7 24.63 2.70 -22.46
N PRO A 8 23.55 2.33 -21.75
CA PRO A 8 22.41 3.22 -21.60
C PRO A 8 22.91 4.54 -21.01
N GLN A 9 22.79 5.64 -21.76
CA GLN A 9 22.97 6.97 -21.21
C GLN A 9 22.05 7.06 -20.00
N MET A 10 22.63 7.26 -18.81
CA MET A 10 21.83 7.58 -17.63
C MET A 10 21.01 8.82 -17.99
N ALA A 11 19.68 8.67 -18.05
CA ALA A 11 18.80 9.80 -18.29
C ALA A 11 19.12 10.89 -17.26
N GLN A 12 19.48 12.09 -17.74
CA GLN A 12 19.63 13.25 -16.86
C GLN A 12 18.24 13.55 -16.29
N GLY A 13 18.11 13.56 -14.97
CA GLY A 13 16.88 13.95 -14.27
C GLY A 13 16.59 15.45 -14.44
N PRO A 14 15.46 15.94 -13.91
CA PRO A 14 15.19 17.38 -13.88
C PRO A 14 16.25 18.12 -13.04
N ASP A 15 16.33 19.43 -13.21
CA ASP A 15 17.10 20.29 -12.31
C ASP A 15 16.38 20.38 -10.96
N PHE A 16 16.71 19.45 -10.06
CA PHE A 16 16.14 19.39 -8.72
C PHE A 16 16.48 20.62 -7.87
N GLY A 17 17.61 21.29 -8.11
CA GLY A 17 17.94 22.54 -7.42
C GLY A 17 16.92 23.62 -7.75
N ALA A 18 16.68 23.85 -9.05
CA ALA A 18 15.67 24.81 -9.50
C ALA A 18 14.24 24.45 -9.03
N LEU A 19 13.91 23.17 -8.91
CA LEU A 19 12.63 22.72 -8.35
C LEU A 19 12.49 23.03 -6.86
N ALA A 20 13.55 22.85 -6.08
CA ALA A 20 13.57 23.20 -4.66
C ALA A 20 13.46 24.72 -4.47
N ASP A 21 14.21 25.51 -5.23
CA ASP A 21 14.11 26.98 -5.19
C ASP A 21 12.68 27.43 -5.51
N ARG A 22 12.05 26.81 -6.51
CA ARG A 22 10.66 27.09 -6.85
C ARG A 22 9.70 26.74 -5.72
N PHE A 23 9.92 25.62 -5.04
CA PHE A 23 9.15 25.25 -3.85
C PHE A 23 9.24 26.33 -2.77
N LEU A 24 10.44 26.81 -2.46
CA LEU A 24 10.66 27.85 -1.44
C LEU A 24 9.93 29.15 -1.79
N VAL A 25 9.98 29.56 -3.07
CA VAL A 25 9.23 30.72 -3.58
C VAL A 25 7.73 30.51 -3.43
N ASP A 26 7.21 29.35 -3.85
CA ASP A 26 5.78 29.04 -3.79
C ASP A 26 5.23 28.94 -2.34
N HIS A 27 6.10 28.81 -1.33
CA HIS A 27 5.77 28.82 0.10
C HIS A 27 6.23 30.09 0.84
N ASN A 28 6.60 31.15 0.11
CA ASN A 28 7.02 32.45 0.65
C ASN A 28 8.24 32.43 1.59
N ILE A 29 9.18 31.50 1.36
CA ILE A 29 10.43 31.35 2.12
C ILE A 29 11.69 31.29 1.25
N PRO A 30 11.86 32.17 0.22
CA PRO A 30 12.94 32.04 -0.76
C PRO A 30 14.35 32.23 -0.21
N GLU A 31 14.49 32.90 0.94
CA GLU A 31 15.78 33.16 1.60
C GLU A 31 16.06 32.20 2.75
N ALA A 32 15.21 31.18 2.95
CA ALA A 32 15.40 30.22 4.02
C ALA A 32 16.64 29.37 3.81
N SER A 33 17.16 28.85 4.92
CA SER A 33 18.20 27.82 4.93
C SER A 33 17.63 26.50 5.46
N PRO A 34 18.19 25.34 5.08
CA PRO A 34 17.69 24.04 5.56
C PRO A 34 17.55 23.97 7.08
N ASP A 35 18.53 24.51 7.83
CA ASP A 35 18.56 24.49 9.30
C ASP A 35 17.49 25.37 9.96
N THR A 36 16.82 26.24 9.18
CA THR A 36 15.82 27.19 9.67
C THR A 36 14.38 26.81 9.31
N VAL A 37 14.19 25.76 8.50
CA VAL A 37 12.85 25.35 8.04
C VAL A 37 12.36 24.16 8.86
N SER A 38 11.22 24.33 9.52
CA SER A 38 10.50 23.24 10.18
C SER A 38 9.40 22.73 9.26
N LEU A 39 9.46 21.44 8.87
CA LEU A 39 8.42 20.83 8.04
C LEU A 39 7.03 20.87 8.71
N PRO A 40 6.86 20.54 10.01
CA PRO A 40 5.57 20.70 10.69
C PRO A 40 4.99 22.12 10.60
N GLU A 41 5.80 23.16 10.86
CA GLU A 41 5.35 24.56 10.80
C GLU A 41 4.95 24.95 9.38
N LEU A 42 5.70 24.48 8.37
CA LEU A 42 5.38 24.72 6.96
C LEU A 42 4.03 24.11 6.58
N LEU A 43 3.74 22.91 7.08
CA LEU A 43 2.47 22.22 6.85
C LEU A 43 1.31 22.97 7.52
N GLU A 44 1.45 23.35 8.80
CA GLU A 44 0.43 24.10 9.54
C GLU A 44 0.06 25.45 8.88
N GLN A 45 1.03 26.11 8.24
CA GLN A 45 0.82 27.43 7.63
C GLN A 45 0.26 27.39 6.20
N ASN A 46 0.48 26.31 5.46
CA ASN A 46 0.23 26.27 4.01
C ASN A 46 -0.70 25.15 3.55
N TYR A 47 -1.13 24.26 4.46
CA TYR A 47 -1.92 23.09 4.13
C TYR A 47 -3.20 23.07 4.96
N LEU A 48 -4.31 22.71 4.30
CA LEU A 48 -5.54 22.32 4.97
C LEU A 48 -5.29 21.03 5.74
N HIS A 49 -5.62 21.01 7.03
CA HIS A 49 -5.43 19.89 7.94
C HIS A 49 -6.76 19.18 8.24
N THR A 50 -6.71 17.86 8.30
CA THR A 50 -7.79 17.01 8.83
C THR A 50 -7.20 15.84 9.61
N ALA A 51 -7.62 15.71 10.87
CA ALA A 51 -7.38 14.50 11.65
C ALA A 51 -8.40 13.40 11.26
N VAL A 52 -7.90 12.26 10.78
CA VAL A 52 -8.68 11.07 10.40
C VAL A 52 -8.17 9.86 11.17
N GLY A 53 -8.65 9.66 12.40
CA GLY A 53 -8.21 8.55 13.23
C GLY A 53 -6.71 8.65 13.52
N LEU A 54 -5.93 7.65 13.09
CA LEU A 54 -4.46 7.65 13.20
C LEU A 54 -3.78 8.66 12.25
N PHE A 55 -4.44 9.12 11.19
CA PHE A 55 -3.80 9.93 10.16
C PHE A 55 -4.02 11.42 10.38
N ASP A 56 -2.96 12.22 10.26
CA ASP A 56 -3.07 13.66 10.05
C ASP A 56 -2.89 13.95 8.57
N LEU A 57 -3.96 14.37 7.90
CA LEU A 57 -3.95 14.64 6.47
C LEU A 57 -3.69 16.12 6.21
N TYR A 58 -2.76 16.39 5.30
CA TYR A 58 -2.40 17.72 4.85
C TYR A 58 -2.64 17.83 3.35
N PHE A 59 -3.38 18.86 2.94
CA PHE A 59 -3.72 19.13 1.55
C PHE A 59 -3.35 20.56 1.16
N PRO A 60 -2.58 20.78 0.08
CA PRO A 60 -2.05 22.10 -0.25
C PRO A 60 -3.18 23.07 -0.58
N VAL A 61 -3.20 24.23 0.09
CA VAL A 61 -4.21 25.28 -0.10
C VAL A 61 -4.34 25.72 -1.56
N ARG A 62 -3.20 25.77 -2.28
CA ARG A 62 -3.15 26.13 -3.69
C ARG A 62 -3.84 25.13 -4.63
N SER A 63 -4.19 23.93 -4.15
CA SER A 63 -4.91 22.91 -4.92
C SER A 63 -6.40 22.84 -4.59
N ALA A 64 -7.02 23.96 -4.22
CA ALA A 64 -8.45 24.02 -3.88
C ALA A 64 -9.39 23.55 -5.01
N SER A 65 -8.90 23.48 -6.27
CA SER A 65 -9.62 22.87 -7.39
C SER A 65 -9.85 21.36 -7.26
N ASP A 66 -9.04 20.67 -6.46
CA ASP A 66 -9.01 19.21 -6.33
C ASP A 66 -9.57 18.75 -4.96
N LEU A 67 -10.44 19.56 -4.36
CA LEU A 67 -11.07 19.26 -3.06
C LEU A 67 -12.00 18.03 -3.13
N ASP A 68 -12.49 17.65 -4.30
CA ASP A 68 -13.27 16.42 -4.48
C ASP A 68 -12.41 15.17 -4.28
N HIS A 69 -11.18 15.16 -4.81
CA HIS A 69 -10.20 14.11 -4.53
C HIS A 69 -9.89 14.03 -3.04
N TYR A 70 -9.68 15.19 -2.39
CA TYR A 70 -9.43 15.25 -0.96
C TYR A 70 -10.59 14.68 -0.14
N GLN A 71 -11.83 15.05 -0.48
CA GLN A 71 -13.04 14.53 0.16
C GLN A 71 -13.16 13.01 0.03
N ARG A 72 -12.96 12.47 -1.20
CA ARG A 72 -12.98 11.02 -1.46
C ARG A 72 -11.96 10.28 -0.59
N LEU A 73 -10.75 10.83 -0.45
CA LEU A 73 -9.69 10.23 0.35
C LEU A 73 -9.97 10.28 1.86
N VAL A 74 -10.52 11.38 2.38
CA VAL A 74 -10.93 11.46 3.79
C VAL A 74 -12.00 10.40 4.11
N VAL A 75 -12.97 10.21 3.21
CA VAL A 75 -13.99 9.16 3.32
C VAL A 75 -13.34 7.77 3.31
N ALA A 76 -12.51 7.50 2.31
CA ALA A 76 -11.86 6.19 2.15
C ALA A 76 -10.97 5.84 3.35
N LEU A 77 -10.14 6.77 3.83
CA LEU A 77 -9.24 6.53 4.96
C LEU A 77 -9.98 6.36 6.30
N SER A 78 -11.13 7.03 6.46
CA SER A 78 -12.02 6.80 7.60
C SER A 78 -12.61 5.38 7.56
N LEU A 79 -13.08 4.95 6.39
CA LEU A 79 -13.67 3.61 6.20
C LEU A 79 -12.62 2.49 6.28
N ALA A 80 -11.39 2.73 5.86
CA ALA A 80 -10.29 1.76 5.98
C ALA A 80 -9.98 1.41 7.43
N GLN A 81 -9.93 2.43 8.30
CA GLN A 81 -9.76 2.22 9.73
C GLN A 81 -11.00 1.56 10.37
N ALA A 82 -12.20 1.88 9.88
CA ALA A 82 -13.43 1.20 10.31
C ALA A 82 -13.40 -0.30 9.95
N GLU A 83 -13.05 -0.65 8.72
CA GLU A 83 -12.91 -2.04 8.26
C GLU A 83 -11.85 -2.79 9.08
N TRP A 84 -10.70 -2.16 9.34
CA TRP A 84 -9.68 -2.75 10.20
C TRP A 84 -10.17 -2.97 11.64
N LEU A 85 -10.93 -2.02 12.21
CA LEU A 85 -11.53 -2.20 13.54
C LEU A 85 -12.51 -3.37 13.58
N GLU A 86 -13.22 -3.65 12.48
CA GLU A 86 -14.06 -4.84 12.36
C GLU A 86 -13.24 -6.14 12.39
N TRP A 87 -12.05 -6.16 11.77
CA TRP A 87 -11.15 -7.33 11.83
C TRP A 87 -10.62 -7.61 13.23
N THR A 88 -10.50 -6.58 14.07
CA THR A 88 -10.11 -6.74 15.49
C THR A 88 -11.28 -7.11 16.41
N GLU A 89 -12.47 -7.33 15.83
CA GLU A 89 -13.73 -7.63 16.52
C GLU A 89 -14.17 -6.58 17.56
N ALA A 90 -13.57 -5.40 17.53
CA ALA A 90 -13.85 -4.27 18.43
C ALA A 90 -14.12 -4.74 19.87
N VAL A 91 -13.16 -5.45 20.47
CA VAL A 91 -13.35 -6.17 21.74
C VAL A 91 -13.63 -5.26 22.95
N SER A 92 -13.26 -3.98 22.87
CA SER A 92 -13.49 -2.98 23.93
C SER A 92 -14.72 -2.10 23.65
N VAL A 93 -15.23 -1.42 24.68
CA VAL A 93 -16.28 -0.40 24.48
C VAL A 93 -15.74 0.72 23.58
N ASP A 94 -14.52 1.18 23.87
CA ASP A 94 -13.87 2.28 23.15
C ASP A 94 -13.63 1.95 21.68
N SER A 95 -13.21 0.73 21.34
CA SER A 95 -13.03 0.31 19.94
C SER A 95 -14.36 0.21 19.17
N ARG A 96 -15.47 -0.15 19.82
CA ARG A 96 -16.81 -0.12 19.21
C ARG A 96 -17.31 1.30 18.99
N GLU A 97 -16.97 2.22 19.88
CA GLU A 97 -17.26 3.64 19.69
C GLU A 97 -16.40 4.23 18.57
N ALA A 98 -15.11 3.92 18.53
CA ALA A 98 -14.20 4.32 17.46
C ALA A 98 -14.68 3.85 16.08
N LEU A 99 -15.18 2.61 15.97
CA LEU A 99 -15.78 2.10 14.73
C LEU A 99 -16.98 2.94 14.28
N ARG A 100 -17.86 3.33 15.21
CA ARG A 100 -19.03 4.17 14.91
C ARG A 100 -18.61 5.59 14.56
N ASP A 101 -17.62 6.14 15.26
CA ASP A 101 -17.10 7.47 15.03
C ASP A 101 -16.41 7.54 13.66
N ALA A 102 -15.61 6.55 13.26
CA ALA A 102 -15.02 6.45 11.92
C ALA A 102 -16.09 6.51 10.81
N LYS A 103 -17.16 5.72 10.94
CA LYS A 103 -18.30 5.75 9.99
C LYS A 103 -19.05 7.09 10.02
N THR A 104 -19.12 7.73 11.19
CA THR A 104 -19.74 9.06 11.36
C THR A 104 -18.91 10.14 10.64
N LEU A 105 -17.59 10.12 10.78
CA LEU A 105 -16.67 11.02 10.07
C LEU A 105 -16.76 10.82 8.57
N ALA A 106 -16.73 9.57 8.08
CA ALA A 106 -16.87 9.26 6.66
C ALA A 106 -18.18 9.85 6.07
N LYS A 107 -19.30 9.64 6.76
CA LYS A 107 -20.62 10.16 6.34
C LYS A 107 -20.68 11.70 6.36
N TRP A 108 -20.01 12.34 7.31
CA TRP A 108 -19.92 13.80 7.36
C TRP A 108 -19.03 14.35 6.25
N ALA A 109 -17.86 13.74 6.04
CA ALA A 109 -16.92 14.10 4.98
C ALA A 109 -17.58 14.02 3.60
N GLY A 110 -18.29 12.93 3.30
CA GLY A 110 -19.03 12.77 2.04
C GLY A 110 -20.16 13.76 1.79
N LYS A 111 -20.44 14.67 2.73
CA LYS A 111 -21.47 15.73 2.62
C LYS A 111 -20.90 17.15 2.64
N TRP A 112 -19.58 17.29 2.60
CA TRP A 112 -18.96 18.61 2.53
C TRP A 112 -19.40 19.40 1.29
N ASP A 113 -19.60 20.69 1.50
CA ASP A 113 -19.82 21.66 0.42
C ASP A 113 -18.46 22.22 -0.01
N LEU A 114 -17.92 21.64 -1.08
CA LEU A 114 -16.57 21.94 -1.57
C LEU A 114 -16.41 23.39 -2.03
N SER A 115 -17.46 23.97 -2.62
CA SER A 115 -17.45 25.37 -3.06
C SER A 115 -17.37 26.33 -1.88
N ARG A 116 -18.08 26.02 -0.80
CA ARG A 116 -18.00 26.80 0.43
C ARG A 116 -16.65 26.60 1.15
N MET A 117 -16.13 25.38 1.15
CA MET A 117 -14.82 25.08 1.73
C MET A 117 -13.70 25.85 1.04
N ALA A 118 -13.67 25.86 -0.31
CA ALA A 118 -12.68 26.61 -1.07
C ALA A 118 -12.61 28.08 -0.63
N LYS A 119 -13.77 28.74 -0.49
CA LYS A 119 -13.84 30.14 -0.01
C LYS A 119 -13.32 30.33 1.41
N LYS A 120 -13.45 29.32 2.28
CA LYS A 120 -12.95 29.37 3.66
C LYS A 120 -11.45 29.17 3.73
N ILE A 121 -10.94 28.25 2.92
CA ILE A 121 -9.51 27.99 2.75
C ILE A 121 -8.80 29.24 2.20
N GLU A 122 -9.37 29.88 1.17
CA GLU A 122 -8.88 31.17 0.64
C GLU A 122 -8.87 32.29 1.70
N ALA A 123 -9.76 32.22 2.69
CA ALA A 123 -9.79 33.14 3.82
C ALA A 123 -8.84 32.76 4.97
N GLY A 124 -8.00 31.73 4.80
CA GLY A 124 -7.02 31.27 5.78
C GLY A 124 -7.54 30.28 6.82
N GLU A 125 -8.73 29.71 6.63
CA GLU A 125 -9.29 28.70 7.55
C GLU A 125 -8.77 27.31 7.16
N LEU A 126 -7.65 26.91 7.77
CA LEU A 126 -6.89 25.70 7.43
C LEU A 126 -7.25 24.45 8.25
N ASP A 127 -8.08 24.57 9.28
CA ASP A 127 -8.67 23.42 9.98
C ASP A 127 -10.01 23.06 9.33
N ILE A 128 -10.14 21.81 8.87
CA ILE A 128 -11.36 21.31 8.24
C ILE A 128 -12.62 21.41 9.12
N LEU A 129 -12.50 21.20 10.43
CA LEU A 129 -13.64 21.22 11.35
C LEU A 129 -14.19 22.65 11.42
N SER A 130 -13.28 23.62 11.44
CA SER A 130 -13.61 25.05 11.38
C SER A 130 -14.19 25.43 10.02
N ALA A 131 -13.49 25.09 8.92
CA ALA A 131 -13.88 25.42 7.54
C ALA A 131 -15.28 24.90 7.16
N THR A 132 -15.67 23.74 7.68
CA THR A 132 -16.98 23.11 7.43
C THR A 132 -18.03 23.45 8.49
N ARG A 133 -17.66 24.17 9.56
CA ARG A 133 -18.49 24.41 10.76
C ARG A 133 -19.05 23.11 11.35
N ALA A 134 -18.16 22.16 11.60
CA ALA A 134 -18.49 20.89 12.21
C ALA A 134 -19.29 21.07 13.51
N SER A 135 -20.31 20.23 13.72
CA SER A 135 -21.08 20.25 14.96
C SER A 135 -20.27 19.67 16.11
N SER A 136 -20.68 19.96 17.36
CA SER A 136 -20.05 19.38 18.55
C SER A 136 -20.07 17.84 18.56
N THR A 137 -21.06 17.21 17.90
CA THR A 137 -21.09 15.77 17.69
C THR A 137 -19.93 15.29 16.84
N ILE A 138 -19.66 15.97 15.71
CA ILE A 138 -18.56 15.63 14.81
C ILE A 138 -17.20 15.89 15.46
N THR A 139 -17.02 17.05 16.10
CA THR A 139 -15.78 17.37 16.81
C THR A 139 -15.45 16.33 17.90
N LYS A 140 -16.45 15.91 18.69
CA LYS A 140 -16.26 14.87 19.71
C LYS A 140 -15.98 13.49 19.12
N ALA A 141 -16.68 13.11 18.04
CA ALA A 141 -16.43 11.86 17.34
C ALA A 141 -15.00 11.83 16.76
N SER A 142 -14.56 12.94 16.16
CA SER A 142 -13.20 13.07 15.60
C SER A 142 -12.13 12.89 16.67
N ALA A 143 -12.30 13.56 17.82
CA ALA A 143 -11.36 13.46 18.94
C ALA A 143 -11.32 12.07 19.56
N ARG A 144 -12.48 11.44 19.81
CA ARG A 144 -12.54 10.07 20.35
C ARG A 144 -11.96 9.04 19.40
N PHE A 145 -12.27 9.15 18.11
CA PHE A 145 -11.75 8.26 17.10
C PHE A 145 -10.23 8.34 17.02
N ALA A 146 -9.67 9.55 16.91
CA ALA A 146 -8.23 9.74 16.90
C ALA A 146 -7.56 9.18 18.15
N ALA A 147 -8.07 9.53 19.34
CA ALA A 147 -7.51 9.06 20.60
C ALA A 147 -7.55 7.52 20.72
N SER A 148 -8.62 6.86 20.26
CA SER A 148 -8.70 5.39 20.28
C SER A 148 -7.68 4.74 19.32
N MET A 149 -7.49 5.32 18.13
CA MET A 149 -6.53 4.82 17.14
C MET A 149 -5.07 5.08 17.56
N GLU A 150 -4.80 6.20 18.23
CA GLU A 150 -3.49 6.53 18.81
C GLU A 150 -3.11 5.56 19.93
N ARG A 151 -4.00 5.33 20.90
CA ARG A 151 -3.75 4.36 21.97
C ARG A 151 -3.77 2.91 21.48
N CYS A 152 -4.43 2.69 20.34
CA CYS A 152 -4.63 1.39 19.71
C CYS A 152 -5.29 0.38 20.66
N ASP A 153 -6.36 0.82 21.33
CA ASP A 153 -7.06 0.06 22.38
C ASP A 153 -7.64 -1.27 21.86
N SER A 154 -7.97 -1.35 20.57
CA SER A 154 -8.45 -2.57 19.91
C SER A 154 -7.42 -3.70 19.90
N LEU A 155 -6.12 -3.36 19.90
CA LEU A 155 -5.01 -4.32 20.01
C LEU A 155 -4.47 -4.44 21.44
N GLY A 156 -5.07 -3.77 22.43
CA GLY A 156 -4.64 -3.84 23.83
C GLY A 156 -3.28 -3.18 24.12
N LEU A 157 -2.73 -2.39 23.19
CA LEU A 157 -1.44 -1.71 23.37
C LEU A 157 -1.48 -0.62 24.47
N GLN A 158 -2.63 0.03 24.69
CA GLN A 158 -2.85 1.06 25.71
C GLN A 158 -1.74 2.12 25.78
N ARG A 159 -1.32 2.63 24.62
CA ARG A 159 -0.22 3.61 24.53
C ARG A 159 -0.63 4.92 25.20
N GLU A 160 0.26 5.55 25.99
CA GLU A 160 -0.03 6.87 26.58
C GLU A 160 0.04 7.98 25.52
N ASP A 161 1.10 7.97 24.69
CA ASP A 161 1.35 8.96 23.63
C ASP A 161 1.55 8.29 22.26
N GLY A 162 0.45 7.82 21.66
CA GLY A 162 0.48 7.26 20.31
C GLY A 162 0.75 8.34 19.24
N GLN A 163 1.78 8.16 18.43
CA GLN A 163 2.06 9.08 17.33
C GLN A 163 1.09 8.86 16.16
N ARG A 164 0.49 9.95 15.69
CA ARG A 164 -0.25 9.98 14.43
C ARG A 164 0.71 9.88 13.25
N GLU A 165 0.17 9.40 12.14
CA GLU A 165 0.86 9.25 10.87
C GLU A 165 0.55 10.47 9.98
N PRO A 166 1.48 11.43 9.82
CA PRO A 166 1.27 12.59 8.98
C PRO A 166 1.39 12.23 7.49
N ILE A 167 0.38 12.60 6.71
CA ILE A 167 0.27 12.30 5.28
C ILE A 167 -0.02 13.59 4.50
N VAL A 168 0.87 13.95 3.58
CA VAL A 168 0.67 15.05 2.63
C VAL A 168 0.14 14.50 1.31
N LEU A 169 -1.04 14.97 0.89
CA LEU A 169 -1.69 14.58 -0.36
C LEU A 169 -1.47 15.66 -1.42
N LEU A 170 -0.71 15.35 -2.47
CA LEU A 170 -0.33 16.27 -3.53
C LEU A 170 -1.05 15.93 -4.84
N PRO A 171 -2.07 16.71 -5.24
CA PRO A 171 -2.85 16.43 -6.43
C PRO A 171 -2.17 16.89 -7.73
N ASP A 172 -1.34 17.93 -7.67
CA ASP A 172 -0.50 18.32 -8.79
C ASP A 172 0.80 17.50 -8.81
N ARG A 173 1.15 16.99 -9.99
CA ARG A 173 2.37 16.21 -10.19
C ARG A 173 3.62 17.09 -10.10
N GLY A 174 3.52 18.34 -10.58
CA GLY A 174 4.58 19.33 -10.42
C GLY A 174 4.87 19.61 -8.95
N ASP A 175 3.83 19.78 -8.14
CA ASP A 175 3.93 19.98 -6.69
C ASP A 175 4.59 18.80 -6.00
N PHE A 176 4.23 17.56 -6.35
CA PHE A 176 4.92 16.39 -5.82
C PHE A 176 6.42 16.41 -6.13
N CYS A 177 6.80 16.70 -7.38
CA CYS A 177 8.21 16.74 -7.75
C CYS A 177 8.97 17.90 -7.07
N ARG A 178 8.32 19.05 -6.89
CA ARG A 178 8.85 20.19 -6.12
C ARG A 178 9.04 19.85 -4.65
N PHE A 179 8.07 19.19 -4.03
CA PHE A 179 8.16 18.74 -2.62
C PHE A 179 9.28 17.71 -2.45
N LEU A 180 9.43 16.79 -3.40
CA LEU A 180 10.51 15.82 -3.40
C LEU A 180 11.88 16.49 -3.53
N ALA A 181 12.00 17.48 -4.42
CA ALA A 181 13.20 18.29 -4.56
C ALA A 181 13.53 19.04 -3.26
N PHE A 182 12.52 19.64 -2.63
CA PHE A 182 12.61 20.28 -1.32
C PHE A 182 13.11 19.31 -0.24
N GLY A 183 12.68 18.04 -0.23
CA GLY A 183 13.22 17.04 0.70
C GLY A 183 14.74 16.83 0.59
N GLY A 184 15.28 16.81 -0.64
CA GLY A 184 16.73 16.76 -0.85
C GLY A 184 17.46 18.08 -0.56
N TRP A 185 16.77 19.21 -0.67
CA TRP A 185 17.30 20.50 -0.23
C TRP A 185 17.36 20.60 1.30
N LEU A 186 16.29 20.19 1.99
CA LEU A 186 16.18 20.18 3.44
C LEU A 186 17.18 19.19 4.07
N TYR A 187 17.42 18.07 3.39
CA TYR A 187 18.38 17.04 3.80
C TYR A 187 19.47 16.79 2.75
N PRO A 188 20.54 17.61 2.72
CA PRO A 188 21.61 17.49 1.74
C PRO A 188 22.25 16.09 1.69
N ALA A 189 22.37 15.42 2.84
CA ALA A 189 22.89 14.05 2.94
C ALA A 189 22.04 13.01 2.19
N HIS A 190 20.77 13.30 1.92
CA HIS A 190 19.83 12.41 1.24
C HIS A 190 19.54 12.84 -0.22
N GLN A 191 20.26 13.83 -0.76
CA GLN A 191 20.11 14.24 -2.16
C GLN A 191 20.30 13.08 -3.14
N GLY A 192 21.23 12.15 -2.89
CA GLY A 192 21.42 10.97 -3.73
C GLY A 192 20.19 10.06 -3.83
N THR A 193 19.30 10.12 -2.83
CA THR A 193 18.04 9.39 -2.79
C THR A 193 16.91 10.16 -3.46
N PHE A 194 16.76 11.45 -3.14
CA PHE A 194 15.66 12.26 -3.65
C PHE A 194 15.91 12.75 -5.09
N TRP A 195 17.12 13.18 -5.42
CA TRP A 195 17.44 13.81 -6.71
C TRP A 195 17.89 12.81 -7.78
N GLN A 196 17.28 11.62 -7.77
CA GLN A 196 17.52 10.62 -8.79
C GLN A 196 16.54 10.79 -9.96
N ALA A 197 17.00 10.50 -11.18
CA ALA A 197 16.18 10.65 -12.39
C ALA A 197 14.86 9.86 -12.32
N SER A 198 14.79 8.73 -11.61
CA SER A 198 13.53 7.99 -11.46
C SER A 198 12.59 8.50 -10.39
N ALA A 199 12.98 9.49 -9.58
CA ALA A 199 12.12 10.06 -8.54
C ALA A 199 10.88 10.73 -9.12
N VAL A 200 10.97 11.23 -10.37
CA VAL A 200 9.83 11.79 -11.10
C VAL A 200 8.78 10.74 -11.49
N ASP A 201 9.03 9.44 -11.34
CA ASP A 201 8.04 8.37 -11.50
C ASP A 201 7.42 7.92 -10.17
N TRP A 202 7.92 8.41 -9.04
CA TRP A 202 7.44 7.97 -7.74
C TRP A 202 6.05 8.50 -7.43
N THR A 203 5.26 7.69 -6.73
CA THR A 203 3.95 8.07 -6.24
C THR A 203 3.94 8.37 -4.75
N HIS A 204 5.02 8.05 -4.04
CA HIS A 204 5.17 8.36 -2.63
C HIS A 204 6.65 8.41 -2.21
N THR A 205 6.90 9.08 -1.09
CA THR A 205 8.18 9.07 -0.37
C THR A 205 7.95 9.46 1.10
N TYR A 206 9.01 9.45 1.91
CA TYR A 206 9.01 9.97 3.28
C TYR A 206 10.02 11.11 3.41
N ILE A 207 9.67 12.14 4.19
CA ILE A 207 10.54 13.24 4.65
C ILE A 207 10.19 13.47 6.12
N ASP A 208 11.14 13.33 7.05
CA ASP A 208 10.90 13.45 8.51
C ASP A 208 9.70 12.66 9.06
N ASN A 209 9.59 11.39 8.68
CA ASN A 209 8.45 10.54 9.01
C ASN A 209 7.10 11.03 8.45
N VAL A 210 7.08 12.14 7.70
CA VAL A 210 5.92 12.60 6.94
C VAL A 210 5.85 11.87 5.61
N LYS A 211 4.72 11.21 5.38
CA LYS A 211 4.47 10.50 4.14
C LYS A 211 3.96 11.47 3.08
N ILE A 212 4.72 11.62 2.00
CA ILE A 212 4.35 12.47 0.87
C ILE A 212 3.76 11.59 -0.22
N LEU A 213 2.50 11.82 -0.59
CA LEU A 213 1.75 11.01 -1.54
C LEU A 213 1.31 11.86 -2.73
N SER A 214 1.53 11.38 -3.95
CA SER A 214 0.88 11.94 -5.14
C SER A 214 -0.46 11.25 -5.36
N THR A 215 -1.49 11.99 -5.77
CA THR A 215 -2.77 11.40 -6.21
C THR A 215 -2.81 11.14 -7.72
N ARG A 216 -1.68 11.32 -8.41
CA ARG A 216 -1.52 11.09 -9.85
C ARG A 216 -0.31 10.20 -10.14
N PHE A 217 -0.40 9.40 -11.19
CA PHE A 217 0.78 8.80 -11.79
C PHE A 217 1.54 9.84 -12.61
N ALA A 218 2.84 9.64 -12.83
CA ALA A 218 3.55 10.40 -13.83
C ALA A 218 3.03 10.02 -15.24
N ALA A 219 2.88 11.00 -16.13
CA ALA A 219 2.37 10.74 -17.47
C ALA A 219 3.32 9.85 -18.29
N THR A 220 2.74 9.02 -19.16
CA THR A 220 3.49 8.20 -20.13
C THR A 220 3.94 9.05 -21.31
N GLY A 221 5.12 8.76 -21.86
CA GLY A 221 5.62 9.42 -23.07
C GLY A 221 6.05 10.88 -22.88
N ARG A 222 6.20 11.34 -21.63
CA ARG A 222 6.68 12.69 -21.31
C ARG A 222 8.13 12.90 -21.74
N GLY A 223 8.46 14.12 -22.12
CA GLY A 223 9.84 14.50 -22.43
C GLY A 223 10.73 14.42 -21.18
N PRO A 224 12.07 14.29 -21.33
CA PRO A 224 12.99 14.18 -20.20
C PRO A 224 12.93 15.35 -19.20
N SER A 225 12.50 16.53 -19.65
CA SER A 225 12.34 17.74 -18.84
C SER A 225 10.92 17.97 -18.30
N ASP A 226 9.95 17.12 -18.66
CA ASP A 226 8.57 17.24 -18.20
C ASP A 226 8.35 16.37 -16.96
N TYR A 227 8.26 17.05 -15.82
CA TYR A 227 8.03 16.47 -14.50
C TYR A 227 6.64 16.80 -13.93
N SER A 228 5.88 17.70 -14.58
CA SER A 228 4.58 18.17 -14.10
C SER A 228 3.40 17.46 -14.75
N SER A 229 3.60 16.75 -15.86
CA SER A 229 2.53 15.98 -16.48
C SER A 229 2.15 14.77 -15.64
N GLY A 230 0.89 14.72 -15.19
CA GLY A 230 0.34 13.61 -14.41
C GLY A 230 -0.88 12.96 -15.06
N MET A 231 -1.03 11.66 -14.86
CA MET A 231 -2.21 10.86 -15.25
C MET A 231 -3.04 10.53 -14.01
N SER A 232 -4.37 10.55 -14.14
CA SER A 232 -5.25 10.14 -13.04
C SER A 232 -4.95 8.71 -12.60
N MET A 233 -4.93 8.46 -11.29
CA MET A 233 -4.87 7.09 -10.77
C MET A 233 -6.15 6.29 -11.09
N ASP A 234 -7.26 6.99 -11.31
CA ASP A 234 -8.54 6.38 -11.68
C ASP A 234 -8.58 5.93 -13.15
N TYR A 235 -7.49 6.12 -13.91
CA TYR A 235 -7.42 5.73 -15.32
C TYR A 235 -7.63 4.21 -15.53
N ARG A 236 -7.31 3.36 -14.54
CA ARG A 236 -7.43 1.90 -14.63
C ARG A 236 -8.64 1.31 -13.90
N SER A 237 -9.16 2.00 -12.90
CA SER A 237 -10.31 1.61 -12.09
C SER A 237 -10.91 2.88 -11.50
N GLU A 238 -12.24 2.95 -11.38
CA GLU A 238 -12.94 4.15 -10.90
C GLU A 238 -12.50 4.59 -9.50
N THR A 239 -12.02 3.66 -8.68
CA THR A 239 -11.52 3.90 -7.30
C THR A 239 -10.00 3.74 -7.19
N GLY A 240 -9.27 3.83 -8.31
CA GLY A 240 -7.83 3.56 -8.35
C GLY A 240 -7.00 4.45 -7.43
N MET A 241 -7.37 5.73 -7.31
CA MET A 241 -6.75 6.67 -6.37
C MET A 241 -6.96 6.23 -4.92
N GLU A 242 -8.20 5.96 -4.51
CA GLU A 242 -8.51 5.52 -3.14
C GLU A 242 -7.82 4.21 -2.81
N GLN A 243 -7.88 3.22 -3.70
CA GLN A 243 -7.21 1.93 -3.50
C GLN A 243 -5.72 2.13 -3.20
N GLN A 244 -5.02 2.96 -3.98
CA GLN A 244 -3.59 3.18 -3.82
C GLN A 244 -3.25 3.94 -2.54
N ILE A 245 -3.98 5.02 -2.24
CA ILE A 245 -3.73 5.84 -1.05
C ILE A 245 -4.09 5.05 0.22
N VAL A 246 -5.20 4.30 0.23
CA VAL A 246 -5.59 3.43 1.34
C VAL A 246 -4.53 2.36 1.58
N GLN A 247 -4.03 1.68 0.54
CA GLN A 247 -2.98 0.67 0.73
C GLN A 247 -1.72 1.27 1.37
N LEU A 248 -1.30 2.44 0.88
CA LEU A 248 -0.13 3.13 1.41
C LEU A 248 -0.36 3.58 2.86
N ALA A 249 -1.51 4.18 3.16
CA ALA A 249 -1.85 4.58 4.53
C ALA A 249 -1.95 3.37 5.48
N ALA A 250 -2.54 2.27 5.03
CA ALA A 250 -2.61 1.01 5.79
C ALA A 250 -1.23 0.44 6.09
N ASN A 251 -0.29 0.47 5.13
CA ASN A 251 1.10 0.08 5.38
C ASN A 251 1.75 0.93 6.48
N SER A 252 1.48 2.24 6.50
CA SER A 252 1.96 3.14 7.58
C SER A 252 1.31 2.80 8.92
N MET A 253 -0.02 2.59 8.94
CA MET A 253 -0.75 2.18 10.14
C MET A 253 -0.22 0.86 10.72
N PHE A 254 0.04 -0.13 9.87
CA PHE A 254 0.61 -1.41 10.32
C PHE A 254 2.04 -1.28 10.79
N ALA A 255 2.87 -0.46 10.16
CA ALA A 255 4.21 -0.15 10.67
C ALA A 255 4.15 0.54 12.04
N ASN A 256 3.20 1.46 12.26
CA ASN A 256 2.97 2.15 13.53
C ASN A 256 2.54 1.19 14.65
N TYR A 257 1.69 0.22 14.33
CA TYR A 257 1.12 -0.72 15.31
C TYR A 257 2.01 -1.93 15.60
N TYR A 258 2.75 -2.42 14.60
CA TYR A 258 3.52 -3.66 14.70
C TYR A 258 5.04 -3.46 14.71
N GLY A 259 5.53 -2.31 14.25
CA GLY A 259 6.96 -2.01 14.18
C GLY A 259 7.73 -3.07 13.40
N GLU A 260 8.88 -3.49 13.96
CA GLU A 260 9.74 -4.52 13.38
C GLU A 260 9.31 -5.95 13.71
N SER A 261 8.34 -6.13 14.63
CA SER A 261 7.85 -7.44 15.05
C SER A 261 7.06 -8.18 13.96
N VAL A 262 6.60 -7.46 12.93
CA VAL A 262 5.90 -8.01 11.77
C VAL A 262 6.68 -7.69 10.50
N PRO A 263 7.04 -8.71 9.68
CA PRO A 263 7.72 -8.49 8.41
C PRO A 263 6.91 -7.59 7.47
N PRO A 264 7.55 -6.65 6.74
CA PRO A 264 6.84 -5.75 5.82
C PRO A 264 6.00 -6.46 4.76
N SER A 265 6.42 -7.66 4.33
CA SER A 265 5.67 -8.46 3.35
C SER A 265 4.34 -9.00 3.91
N LEU A 266 4.27 -9.27 5.21
CA LEU A 266 3.06 -9.69 5.91
C LEU A 266 2.12 -8.49 6.11
N ALA A 267 2.65 -7.36 6.58
CA ALA A 267 1.91 -6.11 6.70
C ALA A 267 1.33 -5.65 5.34
N GLY A 268 2.12 -5.74 4.27
CA GLY A 268 1.65 -5.45 2.91
C GLY A 268 0.50 -6.37 2.46
N SER A 269 0.50 -7.64 2.89
CA SER A 269 -0.59 -8.58 2.59
C SER A 269 -1.88 -8.21 3.33
N LEU A 270 -1.79 -7.74 4.57
CA LEU A 270 -2.94 -7.17 5.29
C LEU A 270 -3.48 -5.94 4.57
N ALA A 271 -2.61 -5.04 4.08
CA ALA A 271 -3.02 -3.83 3.38
C ALA A 271 -3.73 -4.15 2.05
N VAL A 272 -3.24 -5.14 1.30
CA VAL A 272 -3.91 -5.61 0.08
C VAL A 272 -5.30 -6.17 0.40
N ASN A 273 -5.43 -7.00 1.43
CA ASN A 273 -6.72 -7.55 1.82
C ASN A 273 -7.69 -6.46 2.26
N LEU A 274 -7.21 -5.40 2.92
CA LEU A 274 -8.03 -4.27 3.36
C LEU A 274 -8.63 -3.54 2.16
N VAL A 275 -7.80 -3.30 1.14
CA VAL A 275 -8.24 -2.68 -0.12
C VAL A 275 -9.27 -3.57 -0.84
N ILE A 276 -9.02 -4.89 -0.93
CA ILE A 276 -9.97 -5.82 -1.57
C ILE A 276 -11.31 -5.83 -0.82
N ASP A 277 -11.30 -5.88 0.51
CA ASP A 277 -12.52 -5.93 1.29
C ASP A 277 -13.35 -4.63 1.19
N MET A 278 -12.67 -3.48 1.07
CA MET A 278 -13.32 -2.18 0.90
C MET A 278 -13.85 -1.93 -0.51
N PHE A 279 -13.05 -2.25 -1.53
CA PHE A 279 -13.29 -1.84 -2.92
C PHE A 279 -13.69 -3.00 -3.84
N GLY A 280 -13.66 -4.23 -3.34
CA GLY A 280 -13.91 -5.46 -4.11
C GLY A 280 -12.72 -5.94 -4.94
N GLU A 281 -11.65 -5.16 -5.02
CA GLU A 281 -10.44 -5.45 -5.78
C GLU A 281 -9.25 -4.61 -5.30
N CYS A 282 -8.04 -4.96 -5.73
CA CYS A 282 -6.82 -4.18 -5.52
C CYS A 282 -6.01 -4.10 -6.81
N ASN A 283 -6.20 -3.01 -7.56
CA ASN A 283 -5.53 -2.71 -8.84
C ASN A 283 -4.28 -1.84 -8.68
N THR A 284 -3.77 -1.72 -7.45
CA THR A 284 -2.63 -0.89 -7.10
C THR A 284 -1.31 -1.53 -7.52
N ARG A 285 -0.23 -0.73 -7.55
CA ARG A 285 1.12 -1.16 -7.93
C ARG A 285 2.16 -0.83 -6.86
N VAL A 286 1.73 -0.93 -5.61
CA VAL A 286 2.52 -0.54 -4.44
C VAL A 286 3.50 -1.65 -4.05
N ASP A 287 3.14 -2.92 -4.29
CA ASP A 287 3.85 -4.15 -3.92
C ASP A 287 3.95 -5.15 -5.10
N GLY A 288 4.63 -6.28 -4.89
CA GLY A 288 4.85 -7.30 -5.94
C GLY A 288 5.98 -6.92 -6.89
N ASP A 289 5.79 -7.11 -8.20
CA ASP A 289 6.77 -6.69 -9.21
C ASP A 289 6.70 -5.18 -9.45
N LEU A 290 7.67 -4.45 -8.90
CA LEU A 290 7.75 -3.00 -9.01
C LEU A 290 8.48 -2.52 -10.27
N ARG A 291 9.01 -3.41 -11.12
CA ARG A 291 9.61 -3.03 -12.42
C ARG A 291 8.57 -2.32 -13.31
N ALA A 292 7.30 -2.67 -13.12
CA ALA A 292 6.15 -2.05 -13.75
C ALA A 292 5.95 -0.55 -13.46
N ARG A 293 6.57 0.01 -12.42
CA ARG A 293 6.59 1.47 -12.17
C ARG A 293 7.26 2.26 -13.33
N ARG A 294 7.93 1.56 -14.26
CA ARG A 294 8.63 2.14 -15.41
C ARG A 294 8.15 1.61 -16.78
N THR A 295 7.28 0.60 -16.86
CA THR A 295 6.83 0.06 -18.16
C THR A 295 5.48 0.61 -18.58
N SER A 296 5.53 1.59 -19.49
CA SER A 296 4.40 1.99 -20.32
C SER A 296 3.80 0.80 -21.06
N ALA A 297 2.49 0.87 -21.33
CA ALA A 297 1.83 -0.07 -22.23
C ALA A 297 2.59 -0.08 -23.57
N ARG A 298 3.07 -1.25 -23.99
CA ARG A 298 3.71 -1.40 -25.30
C ARG A 298 2.62 -1.60 -26.33
N GLU A 299 2.31 -0.59 -27.14
CA GLU A 299 1.81 -0.86 -28.49
C GLU A 299 3.02 -0.93 -29.41
N LEU A 300 3.34 -2.13 -29.89
CA LEU A 300 4.41 -2.34 -30.87
C LEU A 300 3.74 -2.66 -32.20
N PHE A 301 3.47 -1.64 -33.00
CA PHE A 301 3.27 -1.84 -34.43
C PHE A 301 4.61 -2.28 -35.02
N VAL A 302 4.73 -3.58 -35.36
CA VAL A 302 5.87 -4.12 -36.11
C VAL A 302 5.51 -4.07 -37.59
N PRO A 303 6.14 -3.21 -38.41
CA PRO A 303 5.94 -3.25 -39.86
C PRO A 303 6.38 -4.62 -40.40
N GLY A 304 5.44 -5.39 -40.97
CA GLY A 304 5.66 -6.77 -41.44
C GLY A 304 5.25 -7.87 -40.46
N GLY A 305 4.65 -7.55 -39.31
CA GLY A 305 4.06 -8.52 -38.38
C GLY A 305 2.82 -9.22 -38.94
N ASN A 306 2.49 -10.40 -38.40
CA ASN A 306 1.33 -11.21 -38.79
C ASN A 306 0.06 -10.34 -38.93
N PRO A 307 -0.62 -10.31 -40.10
CA PRO A 307 -1.84 -9.52 -40.31
C PRO A 307 -3.00 -9.94 -39.40
N SER A 308 -2.92 -11.12 -38.76
CA SER A 308 -3.86 -11.57 -37.74
C SER A 308 -3.58 -11.05 -36.32
N GLY A 309 -2.53 -10.24 -36.14
CA GLY A 309 -2.02 -9.84 -34.82
C GLY A 309 -1.13 -10.92 -34.19
N GLY A 310 -0.18 -10.49 -33.36
CA GLY A 310 0.52 -11.35 -32.40
C GLY A 310 0.06 -11.00 -30.99
N ILE A 311 0.04 -11.98 -30.08
CA ILE A 311 -0.16 -11.70 -28.66
C ILE A 311 1.12 -11.01 -28.18
N LEU A 312 1.03 -9.72 -27.83
CA LEU A 312 2.11 -9.04 -27.13
C LEU A 312 2.32 -9.74 -25.78
N PRO A 313 3.58 -9.99 -25.37
CA PRO A 313 3.82 -10.48 -24.02
C PRO A 313 3.15 -9.52 -23.03
N PRO A 314 2.53 -10.02 -21.95
CA PRO A 314 1.87 -9.15 -20.97
C PRO A 314 2.81 -8.03 -20.56
N ASN A 315 2.28 -6.83 -20.38
CA ASN A 315 3.02 -5.85 -19.59
C ASN A 315 3.34 -6.56 -18.26
N LEU A 316 4.57 -6.50 -17.76
CA LEU A 316 4.93 -7.14 -16.49
C LEU A 316 4.03 -6.65 -15.33
N ALA A 317 3.42 -5.48 -15.52
CA ALA A 317 2.28 -5.01 -14.73
C ALA A 317 1.09 -5.99 -14.78
N ASP A 318 0.60 -6.39 -15.93
CA ASP A 318 -0.63 -7.20 -16.06
C ASP A 318 -0.30 -8.70 -16.02
N SER A 319 0.49 -9.10 -15.02
CA SER A 319 0.80 -10.50 -14.76
C SER A 319 -0.47 -11.29 -14.43
N ARG A 320 -0.46 -12.58 -14.74
CA ARG A 320 -1.57 -13.52 -14.44
C ARG A 320 -1.98 -13.57 -12.97
N TRP A 321 -1.09 -13.16 -12.06
CA TRP A 321 -1.36 -13.08 -10.62
C TRP A 321 -2.32 -11.96 -10.25
N ARG A 322 -2.49 -10.99 -11.15
CA ARG A 322 -3.38 -9.84 -10.98
C ARG A 322 -4.63 -9.96 -11.84
N ASP A 323 -4.90 -11.15 -12.37
CA ASP A 323 -6.18 -11.48 -12.98
C ASP A 323 -7.33 -11.14 -12.01
N ARG A 324 -8.35 -10.45 -12.52
CA ARG A 324 -9.47 -9.90 -11.74
C ARG A 324 -9.04 -9.03 -10.55
N HIS A 325 -7.83 -8.46 -10.59
CA HIS A 325 -7.30 -7.54 -9.59
C HIS A 325 -7.39 -8.05 -8.15
N GLY A 326 -7.32 -9.38 -7.95
CA GLY A 326 -7.40 -9.97 -6.62
C GLY A 326 -8.79 -9.97 -5.98
N ALA A 327 -9.88 -9.77 -6.75
CA ALA A 327 -11.25 -9.79 -6.23
C ALA A 327 -11.66 -11.10 -5.51
N ASP A 328 -10.92 -12.19 -5.73
CA ASP A 328 -11.06 -13.47 -5.03
C ASP A 328 -9.92 -13.73 -4.02
N HIS A 329 -9.27 -12.66 -3.54
CA HIS A 329 -8.07 -12.68 -2.71
C HIS A 329 -6.97 -13.57 -3.30
N PHE A 330 -6.83 -13.52 -4.63
CA PHE A 330 -5.86 -14.26 -5.45
C PHE A 330 -6.03 -15.79 -5.48
N THR A 331 -7.11 -16.31 -4.90
CA THR A 331 -7.39 -17.75 -4.81
C THR A 331 -7.41 -18.40 -6.20
N GLY A 332 -8.07 -17.78 -7.18
CA GLY A 332 -8.16 -18.32 -8.53
C GLY A 332 -6.82 -18.38 -9.25
N ALA A 333 -5.98 -17.35 -9.10
CA ALA A 333 -4.65 -17.32 -9.70
C ALA A 333 -3.75 -18.42 -9.10
N LEU A 334 -3.73 -18.55 -7.77
CA LEU A 334 -2.98 -19.58 -7.06
C LEU A 334 -3.46 -20.98 -7.47
N LYS A 335 -4.77 -21.22 -7.47
CA LYS A 335 -5.37 -22.50 -7.89
C LYS A 335 -4.99 -22.91 -9.31
N ARG A 336 -4.92 -21.96 -10.26
CA ARG A 336 -4.51 -22.24 -11.64
C ARG A 336 -3.02 -22.54 -11.76
N SER A 337 -2.19 -21.89 -10.95
CA SER A 337 -0.73 -22.12 -10.94
C SER A 337 -0.31 -23.41 -10.24
N LEU A 338 -1.15 -23.92 -9.33
CA LEU A 338 -0.93 -25.15 -8.58
C LEU A 338 -0.97 -26.37 -9.49
N GLN A 339 0.17 -27.05 -9.62
CA GLN A 339 0.31 -28.29 -10.37
C GLN A 339 -0.16 -29.49 -9.55
N GLN A 340 -0.97 -30.36 -10.15
CA GLN A 340 -1.18 -31.69 -9.59
C GLN A 340 0.04 -32.57 -9.90
N PRO A 341 0.66 -33.23 -8.90
CA PRO A 341 1.81 -34.08 -9.14
C PRO A 341 1.42 -35.24 -10.07
N LYS A 342 2.06 -35.34 -11.25
CA LYS A 342 1.80 -36.38 -12.27
C LYS A 342 2.07 -37.81 -11.77
N ARG A 343 2.86 -37.95 -10.69
CA ARG A 343 3.05 -39.20 -9.94
C ARG A 343 3.22 -38.84 -8.47
N ARG A 344 2.31 -39.29 -7.60
CA ARG A 344 2.56 -39.29 -6.15
C ARG A 344 3.70 -40.27 -5.87
N ARG A 345 4.94 -39.80 -5.72
CA ARG A 345 5.95 -40.62 -5.05
C ARG A 345 5.56 -40.70 -3.57
N GLY A 346 5.76 -41.84 -2.91
CA GLY A 346 5.45 -41.98 -1.47
C GLY A 346 6.25 -41.02 -0.55
N SER A 347 7.20 -40.30 -1.14
CA SER A 347 8.01 -39.23 -0.53
C SER A 347 7.69 -37.84 -1.08
N ASP A 348 6.71 -37.68 -1.99
CA ASP A 348 6.38 -36.36 -2.51
C ASP A 348 5.71 -35.55 -1.40
N PRO A 349 6.27 -34.39 -1.04
CA PRO A 349 5.68 -33.43 -0.13
C PRO A 349 4.19 -33.21 -0.42
N PHE A 350 3.35 -33.09 0.62
CA PHE A 350 2.06 -32.40 0.50
C PHE A 350 2.21 -30.89 0.14
N GLY A 351 3.44 -30.42 -0.12
CA GLY A 351 3.73 -29.09 -0.64
C GLY A 351 3.24 -28.94 -2.08
N GLY A 352 2.24 -28.08 -2.27
CA GLY A 352 1.74 -27.68 -3.56
C GLY A 352 2.89 -27.18 -4.44
N VAL A 353 3.01 -27.74 -5.64
CA VAL A 353 4.00 -27.30 -6.63
C VAL A 353 3.37 -26.16 -7.41
N PHE A 354 3.97 -24.98 -7.37
CA PHE A 354 3.49 -23.83 -8.11
C PHE A 354 4.35 -23.60 -9.35
N LEU A 355 3.70 -23.34 -10.48
CA LEU A 355 4.39 -23.03 -11.72
C LEU A 355 4.63 -21.52 -11.78
N LEU A 356 5.88 -21.09 -11.92
CA LEU A 356 6.30 -19.74 -12.30
C LEU A 356 6.61 -19.66 -13.80
N LEU A 357 6.41 -18.47 -14.37
CA LEU A 357 6.67 -18.14 -15.77
C LEU A 357 7.67 -17.00 -15.85
N ASN A 358 8.58 -17.04 -16.82
CA ASN A 358 9.47 -15.90 -17.06
C ASN A 358 8.71 -14.76 -17.77
N ASP A 359 9.35 -13.60 -17.92
CA ASP A 359 8.76 -12.40 -18.56
C ASP A 359 8.22 -12.66 -19.99
N SER A 360 8.70 -13.72 -20.68
CA SER A 360 8.23 -14.12 -22.01
C SER A 360 7.12 -15.18 -22.02
N GLU A 361 6.76 -15.70 -20.85
CA GLU A 361 5.86 -16.84 -20.62
C GLU A 361 6.27 -18.16 -21.33
N ARG A 362 7.48 -18.23 -21.89
CA ARG A 362 7.97 -19.42 -22.61
C ARG A 362 8.67 -20.41 -21.70
N GLU A 363 9.36 -19.91 -20.68
CA GLU A 363 10.08 -20.74 -19.73
C GLU A 363 9.28 -20.89 -18.45
N ARG A 364 9.51 -22.02 -17.79
CA ARG A 364 8.72 -22.51 -16.67
C ARG A 364 9.64 -22.94 -15.55
N LEU A 365 9.33 -22.49 -14.34
CA LEU A 365 10.02 -22.92 -13.13
C LEU A 365 9.01 -23.49 -12.15
N GLU A 366 9.25 -24.69 -11.64
CA GLU A 366 8.44 -25.25 -10.56
C GLU A 366 9.04 -24.81 -9.22
N VAL A 367 8.25 -24.12 -8.41
CA VAL A 367 8.64 -23.74 -7.04
C VAL A 367 7.85 -24.54 -6.02
N ARG A 368 8.50 -24.84 -4.91
CA ARG A 368 7.96 -25.63 -3.80
C ARG A 368 8.21 -24.88 -2.50
N GLY A 369 7.26 -24.97 -1.58
CA GLY A 369 7.37 -24.35 -0.28
C GLY A 369 8.50 -24.95 0.57
N PRO A 370 8.75 -24.37 1.74
CA PRO A 370 7.94 -23.36 2.41
C PRO A 370 8.00 -21.97 1.75
N PHE A 371 6.89 -21.21 1.79
CA PHE A 371 6.80 -19.83 1.28
C PHE A 371 6.56 -18.80 2.39
N LEU A 372 6.27 -19.27 3.61
CA LEU A 372 5.98 -18.47 4.79
C LEU A 372 7.03 -18.67 5.90
N GLY A 373 7.11 -17.69 6.79
CA GLY A 373 7.92 -17.76 8.01
C GLY A 373 9.43 -17.78 7.78
N ALA A 374 10.16 -18.03 8.87
CA ALA A 374 11.59 -18.24 8.89
C ALA A 374 12.03 -19.39 7.98
N ALA A 375 11.18 -20.41 7.81
CA ALA A 375 11.43 -21.54 6.92
C ALA A 375 11.61 -21.14 5.45
N ALA A 376 10.98 -20.03 5.01
CA ALA A 376 11.14 -19.46 3.68
C ALA A 376 12.26 -18.40 3.57
N SER A 377 12.89 -18.06 4.70
CA SER A 377 13.93 -17.01 4.74
C SER A 377 15.18 -17.44 3.96
N GLY A 378 15.74 -16.48 3.19
CA GLY A 378 16.95 -16.72 2.40
C GLY A 378 16.77 -17.56 1.14
N ALA A 379 15.54 -17.96 0.79
CA ALA A 379 15.28 -18.66 -0.47
C ALA A 379 15.65 -17.76 -1.67
N PRO A 380 16.52 -18.23 -2.58
CA PRO A 380 16.96 -17.40 -3.70
C PRO A 380 15.80 -17.12 -4.66
N VAL A 381 15.75 -15.89 -5.17
CA VAL A 381 14.85 -15.49 -6.25
C VAL A 381 15.60 -15.64 -7.56
N ASP A 382 15.05 -16.47 -8.47
CA ASP A 382 15.65 -16.64 -9.78
C ASP A 382 15.47 -15.34 -10.60
N GLN A 383 16.58 -14.76 -11.04
CA GLN A 383 16.57 -13.49 -11.78
C GLN A 383 15.75 -13.57 -13.06
N GLN A 384 15.65 -14.74 -13.69
CA GLN A 384 14.87 -14.94 -14.90
C GLN A 384 13.35 -14.93 -14.62
N PHE A 385 12.95 -15.28 -13.41
CA PHE A 385 11.55 -15.37 -12.97
C PHE A 385 11.19 -14.29 -11.93
N PHE A 386 12.06 -13.31 -11.73
CA PHE A 386 12.01 -12.36 -10.61
C PHE A 386 10.63 -11.72 -10.43
N GLY A 387 10.05 -11.14 -11.49
CA GLY A 387 8.75 -10.49 -11.39
C GLY A 387 7.61 -11.43 -11.06
N ASP A 388 7.53 -12.57 -11.75
CA ASP A 388 6.48 -13.57 -11.52
C ASP A 388 6.61 -14.19 -10.12
N GLN A 389 7.83 -14.37 -9.61
CA GLN A 389 8.09 -14.85 -8.25
C GLN A 389 7.66 -13.83 -7.19
N LEU A 390 7.93 -12.53 -7.38
CA LEU A 390 7.46 -11.49 -6.46
C LEU A 390 5.93 -11.38 -6.43
N GLU A 391 5.29 -11.45 -7.60
CA GLU A 391 3.83 -11.43 -7.69
C GLU A 391 3.20 -12.70 -7.09
N PHE A 392 3.80 -13.87 -7.34
CA PHE A 392 3.41 -15.12 -6.68
C PHE A 392 3.46 -14.99 -5.16
N LEU A 393 4.59 -14.56 -4.60
CA LEU A 393 4.77 -14.45 -3.16
C LEU A 393 3.81 -13.44 -2.52
N ARG A 394 3.54 -12.32 -3.19
CA ARG A 394 2.54 -11.32 -2.78
C ARG A 394 1.14 -11.94 -2.76
N SER A 395 0.71 -12.55 -3.86
CA SER A 395 -0.59 -13.20 -3.98
C SER A 395 -0.75 -14.35 -2.98
N TYR A 396 0.29 -15.15 -2.77
CA TYR A 396 0.31 -16.27 -1.83
C TYR A 396 0.04 -15.80 -0.40
N ARG A 397 0.78 -14.78 0.07
CA ARG A 397 0.63 -14.26 1.44
C ARG A 397 -0.71 -13.57 1.66
N SER A 398 -1.19 -12.78 0.69
CA SER A 398 -2.52 -12.15 0.76
C SER A 398 -3.63 -13.21 0.85
N CYS A 399 -3.58 -14.24 0.00
CA CYS A 399 -4.54 -15.35 0.02
C CYS A 399 -4.47 -16.15 1.33
N PHE A 400 -3.26 -16.42 1.83
CA PHE A 400 -3.05 -17.12 3.10
C PHE A 400 -3.66 -16.34 4.28
N MET A 401 -3.41 -15.03 4.36
CA MET A 401 -3.99 -14.19 5.42
C MET A 401 -5.51 -14.09 5.33
N HIS A 402 -6.05 -14.02 4.11
CA HIS A 402 -7.50 -14.10 3.91
C HIS A 402 -8.05 -15.46 4.39
N TRP A 403 -7.41 -16.56 4.00
CA TRP A 403 -7.78 -17.91 4.41
C TRP A 403 -7.74 -18.09 5.93
N LEU A 404 -6.72 -17.58 6.62
CA LEU A 404 -6.65 -17.61 8.07
C LEU A 404 -7.90 -16.99 8.70
N ARG A 405 -8.31 -15.81 8.21
CA ARG A 405 -9.50 -15.11 8.70
C ARG A 405 -10.80 -15.86 8.45
N ILE A 406 -10.96 -16.53 7.31
CA ILE A 406 -12.27 -17.12 6.93
C ILE A 406 -12.38 -18.63 7.18
N LYS A 407 -11.25 -19.34 7.32
CA LYS A 407 -11.17 -20.81 7.32
C LYS A 407 -10.06 -21.41 8.20
N GLY A 408 -9.09 -20.63 8.70
CA GLY A 408 -7.94 -21.14 9.46
C GLY A 408 -8.31 -22.00 10.68
N MET A 409 -9.50 -21.80 11.26
CA MET A 409 -10.02 -22.60 12.39
C MET A 409 -11.23 -23.47 12.01
N ARG A 410 -11.33 -23.86 10.73
CA ARG A 410 -12.37 -24.74 10.13
C ARG A 410 -13.82 -24.20 10.19
N SER A 411 -14.06 -23.15 10.96
CA SER A 411 -15.32 -22.41 11.11
C SER A 411 -15.07 -20.93 10.86
N ALA A 412 -15.96 -20.24 10.14
CA ALA A 412 -15.79 -18.83 9.82
C ALA A 412 -15.72 -17.94 11.07
N SER A 413 -16.62 -18.14 12.05
CA SER A 413 -16.59 -17.39 13.31
C SER A 413 -15.31 -17.68 14.09
N LYS A 414 -14.96 -18.95 14.33
CA LYS A 414 -13.70 -19.26 15.04
C LYS A 414 -12.45 -18.73 14.33
N SER A 415 -12.49 -18.65 13.00
CA SER A 415 -11.37 -18.13 12.19
C SER A 415 -11.27 -16.61 12.32
N SER A 416 -12.40 -15.91 12.34
CA SER A 416 -12.47 -14.48 12.63
C SER A 416 -11.94 -14.18 14.04
N ASP A 417 -12.45 -14.89 15.06
CA ASP A 417 -12.03 -14.70 16.45
C ASP A 417 -10.51 -14.93 16.61
N ALA A 418 -9.99 -16.03 16.01
CA ALA A 418 -8.57 -16.34 16.05
C ALA A 418 -7.71 -15.34 15.26
N PHE A 419 -8.25 -14.79 14.17
CA PHE A 419 -7.57 -13.75 13.39
C PHE A 419 -7.52 -12.43 14.16
N ALA A 420 -8.59 -12.05 14.86
CA ALA A 420 -8.59 -10.89 15.75
C ALA A 420 -7.56 -11.03 16.88
N CYS A 421 -7.46 -12.23 17.49
CA CYS A 421 -6.40 -12.54 18.44
C CYS A 421 -5.01 -12.46 17.81
N LEU A 422 -4.82 -12.99 16.59
CA LEU A 422 -3.56 -12.89 15.86
C LEU A 422 -3.14 -11.43 15.66
N LEU A 423 -4.05 -10.56 15.21
CA LEU A 423 -3.75 -9.13 15.04
C LEU A 423 -3.34 -8.47 16.37
N ARG A 424 -3.93 -8.89 17.48
CA ARG A 424 -3.57 -8.40 18.82
C ARG A 424 -2.20 -8.88 19.27
N ASP A 425 -1.99 -10.19 19.20
CA ASP A 425 -0.76 -10.82 19.69
C ASP A 425 0.45 -10.38 18.86
N MET A 426 0.28 -10.15 17.55
CA MET A 426 1.32 -9.54 16.70
C MET A 426 1.73 -8.14 17.17
N ALA A 427 0.81 -7.33 17.70
CA ALA A 427 1.14 -6.00 18.23
C ALA A 427 1.77 -6.05 19.62
N LEU A 428 1.34 -6.98 20.47
CA LEU A 428 1.92 -7.18 21.80
C LEU A 428 3.27 -7.90 21.76
N ASN A 429 3.63 -8.45 20.60
CA ASN A 429 4.90 -9.11 20.39
C ASN A 429 6.04 -8.09 20.25
N ASN A 430 7.04 -8.20 21.12
CA ASN A 430 8.24 -7.37 21.08
C ASN A 430 9.45 -8.11 20.49
N ASP A 431 9.26 -9.35 20.01
CA ASP A 431 10.33 -10.18 19.46
C ASP A 431 10.00 -10.62 18.02
N PRO A 432 10.72 -10.12 17.00
CA PRO A 432 10.52 -10.57 15.61
C PRO A 432 10.63 -12.09 15.42
N GLU A 433 11.40 -12.80 16.26
CA GLU A 433 11.52 -14.27 16.21
C GLU A 433 10.30 -14.97 16.84
N GLY A 434 9.56 -14.28 17.70
CA GLY A 434 8.35 -14.77 18.37
C GLY A 434 7.13 -14.92 17.47
N LEU A 435 7.16 -14.37 16.24
CA LEU A 435 5.99 -14.36 15.36
C LEU A 435 5.48 -15.78 15.04
N GLU A 436 6.37 -16.75 14.78
CA GLU A 436 5.96 -18.13 14.48
C GLU A 436 5.32 -18.84 15.67
N GLN A 437 5.75 -18.48 16.88
CA GLN A 437 5.18 -19.01 18.12
C GLN A 437 3.72 -18.56 18.28
N ILE A 438 3.40 -17.31 17.94
CA ILE A 438 2.03 -16.77 17.98
C ILE A 438 1.09 -17.57 17.07
N PHE A 439 1.51 -17.84 15.82
CA PHE A 439 0.72 -18.70 14.93
C PHE A 439 0.51 -20.10 15.51
N SER A 440 1.55 -20.67 16.13
CA SER A 440 1.52 -22.00 16.71
C SER A 440 0.57 -22.10 17.91
N GLU A 441 0.58 -21.11 18.79
CA GLU A 441 -0.28 -21.06 19.98
C GLU A 441 -1.75 -20.85 19.63
N LEU A 442 -2.03 -19.93 18.70
CA LEU A 442 -3.40 -19.59 18.33
C LEU A 442 -4.09 -20.66 17.51
N TYR A 443 -3.38 -21.27 16.55
CA TYR A 443 -3.96 -22.23 15.62
C TYR A 443 -3.60 -23.68 15.95
N GLY A 444 -2.77 -23.91 16.98
CA GLY A 444 -2.40 -25.24 17.47
C GLY A 444 -1.43 -26.01 16.57
N MET A 445 -0.83 -25.35 15.57
CA MET A 445 0.15 -25.96 14.66
C MET A 445 1.12 -24.90 14.11
N PRO A 446 2.37 -25.28 13.76
CA PRO A 446 3.35 -24.36 13.20
C PRO A 446 2.84 -23.60 11.96
N LEU A 447 3.36 -22.38 11.75
CA LEU A 447 3.05 -21.58 10.55
C LEU A 447 3.42 -22.33 9.27
N SER A 448 4.65 -22.83 9.21
CA SER A 448 5.20 -23.57 8.08
C SER A 448 6.24 -24.58 8.56
N GLY A 449 6.68 -25.48 7.68
CA GLY A 449 7.68 -26.48 8.01
C GLY A 449 8.43 -27.01 6.80
N VAL A 450 9.71 -27.35 7.00
CA VAL A 450 10.56 -27.96 5.96
C VAL A 450 10.13 -29.40 5.65
N ASN A 451 9.51 -30.08 6.63
CA ASN A 451 8.97 -31.42 6.44
C ASN A 451 7.49 -31.36 6.06
N PRO A 452 7.13 -31.71 4.83
CA PRO A 452 5.78 -31.62 4.28
C PRO A 452 4.82 -32.72 4.78
N LYS A 453 5.26 -33.58 5.69
CA LYS A 453 4.42 -34.55 6.41
C LYS A 453 3.93 -34.01 7.75
N LEU A 454 4.33 -32.80 8.14
CA LEU A 454 3.94 -32.19 9.41
C LEU A 454 2.63 -31.42 9.26
N ASP A 455 1.75 -31.58 10.25
CA ASP A 455 0.57 -30.75 10.44
C ASP A 455 1.02 -29.29 10.67
N ASN A 456 0.89 -28.44 9.65
CA ASN A 456 1.21 -27.01 9.70
C ASN A 456 0.21 -26.19 8.87
N LEU A 457 0.10 -24.90 9.15
CA LEU A 457 -0.91 -24.02 8.53
C LEU A 457 -0.73 -23.90 7.02
N GLU A 458 0.52 -23.76 6.54
CA GLU A 458 0.80 -23.66 5.12
C GLU A 458 0.33 -24.92 4.36
N ALA A 459 0.48 -26.11 4.96
CA ALA A 459 -0.02 -27.36 4.40
C ALA A 459 -1.56 -27.42 4.36
N GLU A 460 -2.26 -27.07 5.45
CA GLU A 460 -3.74 -27.01 5.46
C GLU A 460 -4.28 -26.01 4.42
N PHE A 461 -3.62 -24.86 4.26
CA PHE A 461 -3.96 -23.87 3.24
C PHE A 461 -3.79 -24.43 1.82
N ILE A 462 -2.66 -25.07 1.52
CA ILE A 462 -2.40 -25.70 0.22
C ILE A 462 -3.44 -26.79 -0.09
N GLU A 463 -3.82 -27.60 0.91
CA GLU A 463 -4.86 -28.62 0.74
C GLU A 463 -6.27 -28.03 0.54
N TRP A 464 -6.50 -26.82 1.03
CA TRP A 464 -7.73 -26.08 0.85
C TRP A 464 -7.82 -25.42 -0.53
N LEU A 465 -6.73 -24.88 -1.08
CA LEU A 465 -6.70 -24.12 -2.32
C LEU A 465 -7.46 -24.78 -3.50
N PRO A 466 -7.29 -26.08 -3.82
CA PRO A 466 -8.06 -26.73 -4.89
C PRO A 466 -9.58 -26.77 -4.64
N LYS A 467 -10.00 -26.78 -3.36
CA LYS A 467 -11.39 -26.88 -2.91
C LYS A 467 -12.05 -25.51 -2.75
N ALA A 468 -11.27 -24.43 -2.76
CA ALA A 468 -11.78 -23.08 -2.70
C ALA A 468 -12.68 -22.79 -3.91
N ARG A 469 -13.79 -22.08 -3.64
CA ARG A 469 -14.85 -21.77 -4.61
C ARG A 469 -14.54 -20.50 -5.37
#